data_AF-A0A8D8D3C0-F1
#
_entry.id   AF-A0A8D8D3C0-F1
#
_cell.length_a   1.000
_cell.length_b   1.000
_cell.length_c   1.000
_cell.angle_alpha   90.00
_cell.angle_beta   90.00
_cell.angle_gamma   90.00
#
_symmetry.space_group_name_H-M   'P 1'
#
loop_
_entity.id
_entity.type
_entity.pdbx_description
1 polymer ?
#
loop_
_entity_poly.entity_id
_entity_poly.type
_entity_poly.pdbx_seq_one_letter_code
_entity_poly.pdbx_strand_id
1 'polypeptide(L)'
;MPIFSYGDIIYTPGLSAALKGQLHRCFKSAVRRDTTAAVRDNILGVDLPSNQRLRICCFMRQAYHGSLPEYIQQHVQRGQLERARCFIIPRHTTSSGKSVLVYGATCWNGLPIEAKTKTTLFSFKSCVKQLV
;
A
#
# COMPACT_ATOMS: atom_id res chain seq x y z
N MET A 1 14.98 -11.81 -4.83
CA MET A 1 13.57 -12.23 -4.91
C MET A 1 12.81 -11.01 -5.30
N PRO A 2 11.94 -11.08 -6.31
CA PRO A 2 10.92 -10.07 -6.46
C PRO A 2 10.07 -10.14 -5.18
N ILE A 3 9.88 -9.03 -4.48
CA ILE A 3 8.81 -8.95 -3.50
C ILE A 3 7.55 -8.66 -4.30
N PHE A 4 6.92 -9.77 -4.61
CA PHE A 4 5.54 -9.81 -4.99
C PHE A 4 4.69 -9.13 -3.92
N SER A 5 3.81 -8.25 -4.37
CA SER A 5 2.68 -7.79 -3.59
C SER A 5 2.02 -8.96 -2.87
N TYR A 6 2.02 -8.93 -1.54
CA TYR A 6 1.47 -9.96 -0.64
C TYR A 6 -0.06 -10.22 -0.80
N GLY A 7 -0.68 -9.79 -1.90
CA GLY A 7 -2.07 -10.07 -2.26
C GLY A 7 -2.33 -10.29 -3.76
N ASP A 8 -1.34 -10.13 -4.64
CA ASP A 8 -1.54 -10.28 -6.11
C ASP A 8 -0.90 -11.56 -6.67
N ILE A 9 -0.39 -12.45 -5.81
CA ILE A 9 0.25 -13.69 -6.23
C ILE A 9 -0.82 -14.76 -6.45
N ILE A 10 -1.19 -14.86 -7.71
CA ILE A 10 -1.53 -16.13 -8.36
C ILE A 10 -2.88 -16.71 -7.92
N TYR A 11 -3.95 -16.02 -8.31
CA TYR A 11 -5.07 -16.71 -8.94
C TYR A 11 -5.17 -16.26 -10.40
N THR A 12 -4.13 -16.58 -11.18
CA THR A 12 -4.29 -16.61 -12.64
C THR A 12 -4.87 -17.98 -12.98
N PRO A 13 -6.14 -18.09 -13.40
CA PRO A 13 -6.65 -19.37 -13.88
C PRO A 13 -5.79 -19.84 -15.06
N GLY A 14 -5.30 -21.09 -15.01
CA GLY A 14 -4.49 -21.69 -16.09
C GLY A 14 -3.02 -21.99 -15.76
N LEU A 15 -2.55 -21.76 -14.54
CA LEU A 15 -1.18 -22.14 -14.15
C LEU A 15 -1.07 -23.63 -13.80
N SER A 16 -0.18 -24.35 -14.49
CA SER A 16 0.11 -25.76 -14.20
C SER A 16 0.81 -25.92 -12.85
N ALA A 17 0.59 -27.06 -12.18
CA ALA A 17 1.17 -27.35 -10.86
C ALA A 17 2.70 -27.27 -10.85
N ALA A 18 3.35 -27.67 -11.96
CA ALA A 18 4.79 -27.59 -12.12
C ALA A 18 5.31 -26.13 -12.09
N LEU A 19 4.64 -25.21 -12.78
CA LEU A 19 5.02 -23.80 -12.83
C LEU A 19 4.82 -23.11 -11.47
N LYS A 20 3.73 -23.47 -10.76
CA LYS A 20 3.47 -23.01 -9.39
C LYS A 20 4.56 -23.45 -8.42
N GLY A 21 5.02 -24.69 -8.53
CA GLY A 21 6.13 -25.22 -7.72
C GLY A 21 7.47 -24.55 -8.03
N GLN A 22 7.72 -24.18 -9.29
CA GLN A 22 8.92 -23.46 -9.69
C GLN A 22 8.92 -22.00 -9.19
N LEU A 23 7.80 -21.31 -9.32
CA LEU A 23 7.61 -19.97 -8.73
C LEU A 23 7.83 -20.00 -7.22
N HIS A 24 7.18 -20.93 -6.51
CA HIS A 24 7.35 -21.05 -5.06
C HIS A 24 8.82 -21.27 -4.62
N ARG A 25 9.60 -22.03 -5.40
CA ARG A 25 11.04 -22.22 -5.17
C ARG A 25 11.86 -20.96 -5.42
N CYS A 26 11.61 -20.23 -6.51
CA CYS A 26 12.27 -18.96 -6.82
C CYS A 26 11.94 -17.86 -5.79
N PHE A 27 10.75 -17.91 -5.21
CA PHE A 27 10.38 -17.10 -4.06
C PHE A 27 11.20 -17.49 -2.84
N LYS A 28 11.09 -18.74 -2.37
CA LYS A 28 11.81 -19.18 -1.17
C LYS A 28 13.31 -18.96 -1.24
N SER A 29 13.92 -19.16 -2.41
CA SER A 29 15.37 -19.01 -2.59
C SER A 29 15.87 -17.60 -2.33
N ALA A 30 15.02 -16.60 -2.45
CA ALA A 30 15.44 -15.23 -2.25
C ALA A 30 14.78 -14.47 -1.09
N VAL A 31 13.93 -15.15 -0.31
CA VAL A 31 13.74 -14.83 1.12
C VAL A 31 14.97 -15.31 1.93
N ARG A 32 15.66 -16.35 1.47
CA ARG A 32 16.72 -17.06 2.23
C ARG A 32 18.14 -16.52 2.07
N ARG A 33 18.37 -15.42 1.35
CA ARG A 33 19.69 -14.79 1.27
C ARG A 33 19.71 -13.44 1.99
N ASP A 34 20.54 -13.42 3.02
CA ASP A 34 21.21 -12.28 3.65
C ASP A 34 20.55 -11.62 4.87
N THR A 35 21.11 -12.02 6.02
CA THR A 35 20.97 -11.49 7.39
C THR A 35 21.63 -10.13 7.60
N THR A 36 21.74 -9.29 6.58
CA THR A 36 22.28 -7.93 6.69
C THR A 36 21.13 -6.93 6.78
N ALA A 37 20.98 -6.31 7.96
CA ALA A 37 19.97 -5.29 8.23
C ALA A 37 19.93 -4.16 7.18
N ALA A 38 21.06 -3.87 6.50
CA ALA A 38 21.18 -2.86 5.45
C ALA A 38 20.46 -3.18 4.12
N VAL A 39 20.16 -4.46 3.84
CA VAL A 39 19.51 -4.89 2.58
C VAL A 39 18.08 -5.39 2.83
N ARG A 40 17.74 -5.69 4.09
CA ARG A 40 16.44 -6.21 4.51
C ARG A 40 15.29 -5.26 4.17
N ASP A 41 15.56 -3.96 4.23
CA ASP A 41 14.57 -2.92 3.99
C ASP A 41 14.64 -2.36 2.56
N ASN A 42 15.43 -2.92 1.64
CA ASN A 42 15.52 -2.38 0.27
C ASN A 42 15.09 -3.41 -0.78
N ILE A 43 13.97 -3.17 -1.46
CA ILE A 43 13.56 -3.94 -2.64
C ILE A 43 13.85 -3.10 -3.88
N LEU A 44 14.69 -3.62 -4.79
CA LEU A 44 14.97 -2.97 -6.08
C LEU A 44 15.43 -1.50 -5.94
N GLY A 45 16.22 -1.21 -4.90
CA GLY A 45 16.75 0.13 -4.64
C GLY A 45 15.76 1.10 -3.98
N VAL A 46 14.63 0.62 -3.45
CA VAL A 46 13.65 1.44 -2.72
C VAL A 46 13.43 0.88 -1.32
N ASP A 47 13.46 1.79 -0.34
CA ASP A 47 13.15 1.48 1.05
C ASP A 47 11.74 0.91 1.20
N LEU A 48 11.63 -0.20 1.91
CA LEU A 48 10.44 -1.03 2.08
C LEU A 48 9.36 -0.26 2.86
N PRO A 49 9.67 0.38 4.01
CA PRO A 49 8.75 1.33 4.65
C PRO A 49 8.24 2.42 3.69
N SER A 50 9.11 3.06 2.91
CA SER A 50 8.71 4.10 1.95
C SER A 50 7.80 3.57 0.85
N ASN A 51 8.09 2.39 0.31
CA ASN A 51 7.25 1.74 -0.70
C ASN A 51 5.90 1.29 -0.11
N GLN A 52 5.88 0.74 1.10
CA GLN A 52 4.65 0.37 1.80
C GLN A 52 3.78 1.60 2.05
N ARG A 53 4.37 2.70 2.53
CA ARG A 53 3.67 3.97 2.72
C ARG A 53 3.09 4.49 1.41
N LEU A 54 3.84 4.47 0.31
CA LEU A 54 3.36 4.86 -1.02
C LEU A 54 2.16 4.01 -1.47
N ARG A 55 2.22 2.69 -1.29
CA ARG A 55 1.13 1.78 -1.66
C ARG A 55 -0.13 2.03 -0.84
N ILE A 56 0.03 2.27 0.46
CA ILE A 56 -1.06 2.60 1.37
C ILE A 56 -1.68 3.94 0.98
N CYS A 57 -0.88 4.96 0.65
CA CYS A 57 -1.38 6.24 0.12
C CYS A 57 -2.16 6.06 -1.19
N CYS A 58 -1.72 5.17 -2.09
CA CYS A 58 -2.45 4.84 -3.32
C CYS A 58 -3.78 4.14 -3.05
N PHE A 59 -3.81 3.22 -2.08
CA PHE A 59 -5.04 2.56 -1.65
C PHE A 59 -6.03 3.56 -1.05
N MET A 60 -5.57 4.46 -0.18
CA MET A 60 -6.42 5.51 0.39
C MET A 60 -6.91 6.50 -0.66
N ARG A 61 -6.13 6.79 -1.70
CA ARG A 61 -6.60 7.57 -2.87
C ARG A 61 -7.78 6.89 -3.55
N GLN A 62 -7.67 5.59 -3.79
CA GLN A 62 -8.75 4.80 -4.41
C GLN A 62 -10.00 4.79 -3.52
N ALA A 63 -9.83 4.65 -2.20
CA ALA A 63 -10.91 4.79 -1.23
C ALA A 63 -11.56 6.18 -1.32
N TYR A 64 -10.75 7.23 -1.42
CA TYR A 64 -11.23 8.62 -1.47
C TYR A 64 -12.03 8.90 -2.73
N HIS A 65 -11.66 8.29 -3.86
CA HIS A 65 -12.39 8.44 -5.12
C HIS A 65 -13.51 7.43 -5.32
N GLY A 66 -13.76 6.54 -4.35
CA GLY A 66 -14.83 5.55 -4.44
C GLY A 66 -14.58 4.45 -5.48
N SER A 67 -13.32 4.16 -5.79
CA SER A 67 -12.96 3.10 -6.76
C SER A 67 -12.72 1.73 -6.11
N LEU A 68 -12.91 1.62 -4.79
CA LEU A 68 -12.76 0.35 -4.06
C LEU A 68 -14.10 -0.39 -3.97
N PRO A 69 -14.10 -1.71 -3.77
CA PRO A 69 -15.31 -2.46 -3.47
C PRO A 69 -16.06 -1.91 -2.24
N GLU A 70 -17.39 -2.00 -2.27
CA GLU A 70 -18.28 -1.46 -1.23
C GLU A 70 -17.95 -1.96 0.19
N TYR A 71 -17.63 -3.24 0.31
CA TYR A 71 -17.26 -3.85 1.59
C TYR A 71 -15.98 -3.25 2.20
N ILE A 72 -15.14 -2.57 1.42
CA ILE A 72 -13.98 -1.82 1.91
C ILE A 72 -14.36 -0.37 2.19
N GLN A 73 -15.15 0.24 1.30
CA GLN A 73 -15.57 1.64 1.43
C GLN A 73 -16.33 1.91 2.72
N GLN A 74 -17.19 0.98 3.16
CA GLN A 74 -17.93 1.11 4.42
C GLN A 74 -17.05 1.30 5.67
N HIS A 75 -15.77 0.91 5.59
CA HIS A 75 -14.81 1.04 6.69
C HIS A 75 -13.99 2.33 6.63
N VAL A 76 -14.23 3.19 5.63
CA VAL A 76 -13.50 4.44 5.44
C VAL A 76 -14.49 5.59 5.42
N GLN A 77 -14.30 6.57 6.30
CA GLN A 77 -15.15 7.75 6.37
C GLN A 77 -14.38 9.00 5.96
N ARG A 78 -14.92 9.75 5.00
CA ARG A 78 -14.36 11.07 4.61
C ARG A 78 -14.64 12.08 5.72
N GLY A 79 -13.69 12.98 5.96
CA GLY A 79 -13.90 14.11 6.86
C GLY A 79 -14.90 15.11 6.28
N GLN A 80 -15.55 15.88 7.15
CA GLN A 80 -16.55 16.88 6.75
C GLN A 80 -15.97 18.03 5.90
N LEU A 81 -14.67 18.32 6.06
CA LEU A 81 -13.96 19.34 5.31
C LEU A 81 -13.47 18.79 3.97
N GLU A 82 -14.32 18.85 2.94
CA GLU A 82 -13.96 18.39 1.59
C GLU A 82 -12.71 19.11 1.02
N ARG A 83 -12.51 20.39 1.38
CA ARG A 83 -11.32 21.17 0.98
C ARG A 83 -10.02 20.57 1.49
N ALA A 84 -10.04 19.95 2.67
CA ALA A 84 -8.86 19.30 3.25
C ALA A 84 -8.61 17.90 2.67
N ARG A 85 -9.61 17.34 1.98
CA ARG A 85 -9.63 15.97 1.43
C ARG A 85 -9.09 14.95 2.43
N CYS A 86 -9.65 14.92 3.62
CA CYS A 86 -9.18 14.07 4.71
C CYS A 86 -10.11 12.88 4.97
N PHE A 87 -9.60 11.90 5.71
CA PHE A 87 -10.37 10.82 6.31
C PHE A 87 -10.53 11.04 7.81
N ILE A 88 -11.64 10.59 8.35
CA ILE A 88 -11.81 10.41 9.80
C ILE A 88 -10.94 9.21 10.19
N ILE A 89 -10.02 9.42 11.14
CA ILE A 89 -9.18 8.35 11.66
C ILE A 89 -10.03 7.56 12.68
N PRO A 90 -10.31 6.27 12.44
CA PRO A 90 -11.05 5.46 13.40
C PRO A 90 -10.32 5.41 14.74
N ARG A 91 -11.04 5.67 15.83
CA ARG A 91 -10.51 5.46 17.19
C ARG A 91 -10.98 4.08 17.65
N HIS A 92 -10.07 3.10 17.74
CA HIS A 92 -10.37 1.85 18.43
C HIS A 92 -9.64 1.77 19.76
N THR A 93 -10.28 1.13 20.74
CA THR A 93 -9.78 0.96 22.11
C THR A 93 -8.74 -0.16 22.24
N THR A 94 -8.66 -1.06 21.27
CA THR A 94 -7.61 -2.09 21.15
C THR A 94 -6.46 -1.61 20.28
N SER A 95 -5.29 -2.28 20.34
CA SER A 95 -3.96 -1.93 19.77
C SER A 95 -3.88 -1.68 18.25
N SER A 96 -4.71 -0.77 17.76
CA SER A 96 -5.19 -0.63 16.38
C SER A 96 -4.44 0.40 15.54
N GLY A 97 -3.39 1.03 16.10
CA GLY A 97 -2.50 1.92 15.35
C GLY A 97 -1.77 1.23 14.17
N LYS A 98 -1.84 -0.10 14.08
CA LYS A 98 -1.24 -0.92 13.01
C LYS A 98 -2.21 -1.32 11.89
N SER A 99 -3.50 -0.97 11.99
CA SER A 99 -4.49 -1.25 10.94
C SER A 99 -4.17 -0.43 9.69
N VAL A 100 -4.29 -1.05 8.50
CA VAL A 100 -4.13 -0.34 7.21
C VAL A 100 -5.09 0.85 7.12
N LEU A 101 -6.27 0.78 7.72
CA LEU A 101 -7.24 1.87 7.71
C LEU A 101 -6.82 3.03 8.61
N VAL A 102 -6.31 2.74 9.80
CA VAL A 102 -5.86 3.76 10.76
C VAL A 102 -4.54 4.40 10.29
N TYR A 103 -3.55 3.57 9.97
CA TYR A 103 -2.26 4.02 9.46
C TYR A 103 -2.42 4.68 8.07
N GLY A 104 -3.29 4.15 7.21
CA GLY A 104 -3.59 4.73 5.91
C GLY A 104 -4.28 6.07 5.99
N ALA A 105 -5.32 6.21 6.81
CA ALA A 105 -5.98 7.49 7.04
C ALA A 105 -5.00 8.53 7.60
N THR A 106 -4.12 8.12 8.52
CA THR A 106 -3.05 8.99 9.06
C THR A 106 -2.06 9.42 7.97
N CYS A 107 -1.54 8.46 7.19
CA CYS A 107 -0.63 8.75 6.08
C CYS A 107 -1.26 9.68 5.05
N TRP A 108 -2.50 9.41 4.66
CA TRP A 108 -3.25 10.22 3.70
C TRP A 108 -3.47 11.63 4.23
N ASN A 109 -3.92 11.77 5.48
CA ASN A 109 -4.18 13.07 6.09
C ASN A 109 -2.92 13.93 6.17
N GLY A 110 -1.76 13.31 6.43
CA GLY A 110 -0.46 13.97 6.43
C GLY A 110 0.07 14.39 5.05
N LEU A 111 -0.56 13.98 3.95
CA LEU A 111 -0.15 14.44 2.62
C LEU A 111 -0.56 15.90 2.38
N PRO A 112 0.29 16.69 1.69
CA PRO A 112 -0.05 18.04 1.29
C PRO A 112 -1.21 18.04 0.28
N ILE A 113 -1.97 19.13 0.24
CA ILE A 113 -3.20 19.20 -0.59
C ILE A 113 -2.87 19.11 -2.08
N GLU A 114 -1.69 19.58 -2.49
CA GLU A 114 -1.14 19.50 -3.84
C GLU A 114 -0.96 18.05 -4.30
N ALA A 115 -0.63 17.15 -3.38
CA ALA A 115 -0.54 15.72 -3.66
C ALA A 115 -1.93 15.10 -3.77
N LYS A 116 -2.83 15.42 -2.83
CA LYS A 116 -4.23 14.92 -2.79
C LYS A 116 -5.09 15.38 -3.98
N THR A 117 -4.70 16.46 -4.65
CA THR A 117 -5.42 17.05 -5.80
C THR A 117 -5.02 16.47 -7.15
N LYS A 118 -3.97 15.62 -7.21
CA LYS A 118 -3.52 15.00 -8.46
C LYS A 118 -4.60 14.08 -9.08
N THR A 119 -4.94 14.38 -10.33
CA THR A 119 -6.05 13.75 -11.07
C THR A 119 -5.75 12.32 -11.50
N THR A 120 -4.49 12.01 -11.84
CA THR A 120 -4.08 10.67 -12.28
C THR A 120 -3.31 9.93 -11.19
N LEU A 121 -3.42 8.60 -11.19
CA LEU A 121 -2.65 7.77 -10.26
C LEU A 121 -1.13 7.91 -10.48
N PHE A 122 -0.70 8.11 -11.73
CA PHE A 122 0.70 8.33 -12.08
C PHE A 122 1.25 9.62 -11.46
N SER A 123 0.56 10.75 -11.69
CA SER A 123 0.97 12.06 -11.13
C SER A 123 0.94 12.07 -9.60
N PHE A 124 -0.04 11.39 -9.00
CA PHE A 124 -0.09 11.17 -7.56
C PHE A 124 1.14 10.41 -7.05
N LYS A 125 1.45 9.25 -7.65
CA LYS A 125 2.59 8.41 -7.24
C LYS A 125 3.91 9.17 -7.34
N SER A 126 4.13 9.91 -8.43
CA SER A 126 5.35 10.70 -8.60
C SER A 126 5.48 11.80 -7.55
N CYS A 127 4.37 12.47 -7.22
CA CYS A 127 4.35 13.50 -6.18
C CYS A 127 4.61 12.93 -4.77
N VAL A 128 3.95 11.82 -4.41
CA VAL A 128 4.13 11.20 -3.08
C VAL A 128 5.54 10.62 -2.91
N LYS A 129 6.16 10.07 -3.97
CA LYS A 129 7.55 9.60 -3.95
C LYS A 129 8.58 10.69 -3.64
N GLN A 130 8.25 11.95 -3.89
CA GLN A 130 9.14 13.08 -3.56
C GLN A 130 8.99 13.52 -2.10
N LEU A 131 7.95 13.03 -1.40
CA LEU A 131 7.58 13.43 -0.03
C LEU A 131 7.90 12.35 1.01
N VAL A 132 8.32 11.16 0.57
CA VAL A 132 8.61 9.97 1.38
C VAL A 132 10.04 9.54 1.10
#